data_AF-A0A946S4C6-F1
#
_entry.id   AF-A0A946S4C6-F1
#
_cell.length_a   1.000
_cell.length_b   1.000
_cell.length_c   1.000
_cell.angle_alpha   90.00
_cell.angle_beta   90.00
_cell.angle_gamma   90.00
#
_symmetry.space_group_name_H-M   'P 1'
#
loop_
_entity.id
_entity.type
_entity.pdbx_description
1 polymer ?
#
loop_
_entity_poly.entity_id
_entity_poly.type
_entity_poly.pdbx_seq_one_letter_code
_entity_poly.pdbx_strand_id
1 'polypeptide(L)'
;MGNYSTFILLAPGILAALTVHEFSHGWMAYKLGDNTARDHGRLTLNPLAHLDPVGTIMLFLFHFGWAKPVPVNPYNFRGDIRDMRRGMIWVSLAGPGSNVIFAAVLGLLLQLLLATSAINYSNTVYLMLTFGVFINLMLAFFNLLPIPPLDG
;
A
#
# COMPACT_ATOMS: atom_id res chain seq x y z
N MET A 1 -10.60 17.14 -20.03
CA MET A 1 -10.87 15.70 -19.82
C MET A 1 -11.63 15.57 -18.51
N GLY A 2 -12.78 14.91 -18.47
CA GLY A 2 -13.63 14.88 -17.27
C GLY A 2 -12.95 14.18 -16.10
N ASN A 3 -13.24 14.62 -14.86
CA ASN A 3 -12.66 14.09 -13.61
C ASN A 3 -12.72 12.55 -13.47
N TYR A 4 -13.65 11.90 -14.16
CA TYR A 4 -13.82 10.44 -14.17
C TYR A 4 -12.75 9.70 -14.99
N SER A 5 -12.36 10.24 -16.15
CA SER A 5 -11.35 9.61 -17.03
C SER A 5 -9.98 9.55 -16.36
N THR A 6 -9.60 10.61 -15.64
CA THR A 6 -8.40 10.64 -14.82
C THR A 6 -8.53 9.68 -13.64
N PHE A 7 -9.66 9.66 -12.93
CA PHE A 7 -9.85 8.73 -11.81
C PHE A 7 -9.67 7.26 -12.20
N ILE A 8 -10.27 6.82 -13.32
CA ILE A 8 -10.14 5.45 -13.83
C ILE A 8 -8.68 5.12 -14.18
N LEU A 9 -7.95 6.08 -14.76
CA LEU A 9 -6.54 5.89 -15.10
C LEU A 9 -5.65 5.70 -13.86
N LEU A 10 -6.01 6.36 -12.77
CA LEU A 10 -5.22 6.41 -11.54
C LEU A 10 -5.57 5.30 -10.55
N ALA A 11 -6.79 4.77 -10.62
CA ALA A 11 -7.29 3.73 -9.72
C ALA A 11 -6.38 2.50 -9.63
N PRO A 12 -5.81 1.94 -10.73
CA PRO A 12 -4.90 0.80 -10.63
C PRO A 12 -3.66 1.08 -9.78
N GLY A 13 -3.10 2.29 -9.86
CA GLY A 13 -1.93 2.69 -9.07
C GLY A 13 -2.25 2.78 -7.58
N ILE A 14 -3.42 3.33 -7.23
CA ILE A 14 -3.90 3.41 -5.85
C ILE A 14 -4.15 2.01 -5.29
N LEU A 15 -4.86 1.16 -6.04
CA LEU A 15 -5.16 -0.21 -5.63
C LEU A 15 -3.88 -1.02 -5.44
N ALA A 16 -2.91 -0.91 -6.35
CA ALA A 16 -1.63 -1.59 -6.23
C ALA A 16 -0.86 -1.11 -4.99
N ALA A 17 -0.78 0.20 -4.75
CA ALA A 17 -0.10 0.76 -3.59
C ALA A 17 -0.72 0.27 -2.27
N LEU A 18 -2.06 0.35 -2.13
CA LEU A 18 -2.77 -0.14 -0.95
C LEU A 18 -2.61 -1.65 -0.75
N THR A 19 -2.66 -2.42 -1.84
CA THR A 19 -2.54 -3.88 -1.75
C THR A 19 -1.15 -4.30 -1.29
N VAL A 20 -0.09 -3.70 -1.85
CA VAL A 20 1.29 -3.98 -1.46
C VAL A 20 1.54 -3.56 -0.01
N HIS A 21 0.99 -2.41 0.41
CA HIS A 21 1.04 -1.91 1.78
C HIS A 21 0.46 -2.91 2.78
N GLU A 22 -0.81 -3.26 2.59
CA GLU A 22 -1.55 -4.17 3.47
C GLU A 22 -0.98 -5.59 3.46
N PHE A 23 -0.59 -6.08 2.28
CA PHE A 23 0.11 -7.36 2.16
C PHE A 23 1.40 -7.37 2.99
N SER A 24 2.15 -6.27 3.00
CA SER A 24 3.43 -6.18 3.70
C SER A 24 3.27 -6.20 5.22
N HIS A 25 2.22 -5.58 5.78
CA HIS A 25 1.86 -5.76 7.19
C HIS A 25 1.60 -7.24 7.51
N GLY A 26 0.73 -7.89 6.73
CA GLY A 26 0.38 -9.29 6.93
C GLY A 26 1.58 -10.23 6.78
N TRP A 27 2.45 -9.96 5.82
CA TRP A 27 3.65 -10.75 5.55
C TRP A 27 4.69 -10.61 6.67
N MET A 28 4.87 -9.40 7.20
CA MET A 28 5.74 -9.19 8.36
C MET A 28 5.19 -9.88 9.61
N ALA A 29 3.89 -9.75 9.87
CA ALA A 29 3.23 -10.44 10.98
C ALA A 29 3.40 -11.97 10.86
N TYR A 30 3.20 -12.51 9.66
CA TYR A 30 3.43 -13.93 9.35
C TYR A 30 4.87 -14.37 9.63
N LYS A 31 5.86 -13.58 9.22
CA LYS A 31 7.27 -13.85 9.50
C LYS A 31 7.59 -13.85 11.00
N LEU A 32 6.89 -13.01 11.77
CA LEU A 32 7.04 -12.93 13.22
C LEU A 32 6.26 -14.03 13.96
N GLY A 33 5.45 -14.83 13.26
CA GLY A 33 4.74 -15.99 13.80
C GLY A 33 3.21 -15.86 13.81
N ASP A 34 2.67 -14.70 13.45
CA ASP A 34 1.23 -14.48 13.43
C ASP A 34 0.59 -14.94 12.11
N ASN A 35 -0.15 -16.05 12.16
CA ASN A 35 -0.85 -16.59 11.01
C ASN A 35 -2.22 -15.93 10.75
N THR A 36 -2.68 -14.98 11.58
CA THR A 36 -4.06 -14.43 11.51
C THR A 36 -4.41 -13.91 10.12
N ALA A 37 -3.54 -13.07 9.52
CA ALA A 37 -3.76 -12.55 8.16
C ALA A 37 -3.85 -13.67 7.11
N ARG A 38 -3.00 -14.70 7.21
CA ARG A 38 -3.00 -15.84 6.29
C ARG A 38 -4.28 -16.66 6.42
N ASP A 39 -4.68 -16.97 7.66
CA ASP A 39 -5.82 -17.83 7.96
C ASP A 39 -7.15 -17.14 7.59
N HIS A 40 -7.19 -15.80 7.60
CA HIS A 40 -8.30 -14.99 7.08
C HIS A 40 -8.27 -14.79 5.55
N GLY A 41 -7.31 -15.39 4.83
CA GLY A 41 -7.15 -15.21 3.37
C GLY A 41 -6.70 -13.80 2.97
N ARG A 42 -6.13 -13.03 3.92
CA ARG A 42 -5.70 -11.63 3.76
C ARG A 42 -4.23 -11.49 3.41
N LEU A 43 -3.45 -12.58 3.44
CA LEU A 43 -2.08 -12.62 2.95
C LEU A 43 -2.07 -12.89 1.43
N THR A 44 -2.49 -11.91 0.64
CA THR A 44 -2.63 -12.02 -0.82
C THR A 44 -2.30 -10.70 -1.51
N LEU A 45 -1.95 -10.74 -2.80
CA LEU A 45 -1.79 -9.55 -3.65
C LEU A 45 -3.06 -9.29 -4.49
N ASN A 46 -4.18 -9.92 -4.13
CA ASN A 46 -5.48 -9.63 -4.74
C ASN A 46 -6.07 -8.34 -4.14
N PRO A 47 -6.18 -7.24 -4.91
CA PRO A 47 -6.68 -5.96 -4.38
C PRO A 47 -8.09 -6.05 -3.80
N LEU A 48 -8.94 -6.91 -4.37
CA LEU A 48 -10.31 -7.11 -3.88
C LEU A 48 -10.34 -7.65 -2.44
N ALA A 49 -9.30 -8.39 -2.04
CA ALA A 49 -9.20 -8.88 -0.69
C ALA A 49 -9.01 -7.75 0.30
N HIS A 50 -8.47 -6.58 -0.10
CA HIS A 50 -8.11 -5.45 0.78
C HIS A 50 -9.09 -4.28 0.71
N LEU A 51 -10.07 -4.31 -0.19
CA LEU A 51 -11.08 -3.27 -0.28
C LEU A 51 -12.10 -3.38 0.85
N ASP A 52 -12.43 -2.23 1.43
CA ASP A 52 -13.61 -2.09 2.27
C ASP A 52 -14.80 -1.68 1.40
N PRO A 53 -15.95 -2.39 1.43
CA PRO A 53 -17.11 -2.02 0.61
C PRO A 53 -17.61 -0.61 0.87
N VAL A 54 -17.63 -0.16 2.14
CA VAL A 54 -18.06 1.19 2.51
C VAL A 54 -17.00 2.20 2.05
N GLY A 55 -15.73 1.95 2.34
CA GLY A 55 -14.62 2.79 1.89
C GLY A 55 -14.58 2.94 0.37
N THR A 56 -14.90 1.87 -0.37
CA THR A 56 -14.97 1.88 -1.84
C THR A 56 -16.14 2.72 -2.33
N ILE A 57 -17.33 2.59 -1.74
CA ILE A 57 -18.50 3.42 -2.09
C ILE A 57 -18.20 4.90 -1.79
N MET A 58 -17.60 5.19 -0.64
CA MET A 58 -17.21 6.55 -0.26
C MET A 58 -16.21 7.15 -1.25
N LEU A 59 -15.27 6.34 -1.75
CA LEU A 59 -14.31 6.77 -2.77
C LEU A 59 -15.02 7.20 -4.07
N PHE A 60 -16.06 6.48 -4.50
CA PHE A 60 -16.80 6.83 -5.72
C PHE A 60 -17.73 8.04 -5.54
N LEU A 61 -18.35 8.21 -4.37
CA LEU A 61 -19.31 9.29 -4.12
C LEU A 61 -18.65 10.60 -3.68
N PHE A 62 -17.63 10.50 -2.84
CA PHE A 62 -17.01 11.64 -2.15
C PHE A 62 -15.52 11.79 -2.45
N HIS A 63 -14.94 10.96 -3.32
CA HIS A 63 -13.51 10.96 -3.65
C HIS A 63 -12.60 10.73 -2.43
N PHE A 64 -13.14 10.11 -1.39
CA PHE A 64 -12.46 9.78 -0.14
C PHE A 64 -12.81 8.35 0.28
N GLY A 65 -11.82 7.51 0.54
CA GLY A 65 -12.04 6.11 0.93
C GLY A 65 -10.83 5.53 1.65
N TRP A 66 -11.03 4.37 2.27
CA TRP A 66 -10.01 3.65 3.02
C TRP A 66 -9.98 2.17 2.62
N ALA A 67 -8.83 1.53 2.86
CA ALA A 67 -8.70 0.09 2.72
C ALA A 67 -9.24 -0.61 3.99
N LYS A 68 -9.62 -1.87 3.85
CA LYS A 68 -9.87 -2.74 4.99
C LYS A 68 -8.52 -3.18 5.56
N PRO A 69 -8.16 -2.87 6.81
CA PRO A 69 -6.84 -3.20 7.36
C PRO A 69 -6.66 -4.72 7.50
N VAL A 70 -5.42 -5.19 7.36
CA VAL A 70 -5.06 -6.60 7.59
C VAL A 70 -5.01 -6.90 9.09
N PRO A 71 -5.63 -8.00 9.55
CA PRO A 71 -5.64 -8.34 10.98
C PRO A 71 -4.25 -8.80 11.44
N VAL A 72 -3.81 -8.26 12.57
CA VAL A 72 -2.54 -8.61 13.23
C VAL A 72 -2.83 -8.93 14.69
N ASN A 73 -2.34 -10.07 15.16
CA ASN A 73 -2.42 -10.50 16.54
C ASN A 73 -1.01 -10.58 17.17
N PRO A 74 -0.62 -9.58 17.98
CA PRO A 74 0.70 -9.53 18.59
C PRO A 74 0.98 -10.69 19.55
N TYR A 75 -0.06 -11.31 20.12
CA TYR A 75 0.07 -12.44 21.04
C TYR A 75 0.56 -13.72 20.35
N ASN A 76 0.47 -13.78 19.01
CA ASN A 76 0.98 -14.89 18.20
C ASN A 76 2.45 -14.72 17.82
N PHE A 77 3.08 -13.57 18.11
CA PHE A 77 4.49 -13.37 17.79
C PHE A 77 5.39 -14.30 18.62
N ARG A 78 6.45 -14.81 17.99
CA ARG A 78 7.45 -15.66 18.67
C ARG A 78 8.32 -14.81 19.59
N GLY A 79 8.48 -15.24 20.84
CA GLY A 79 9.38 -14.60 21.82
C GLY A 79 8.65 -14.05 23.05
N ASP A 80 9.32 -13.18 23.80
CA ASP A 80 8.80 -12.61 25.04
C ASP A 80 8.04 -11.29 24.77
N ILE A 81 7.45 -10.67 25.81
CA ILE A 81 6.66 -9.43 25.65
C ILE A 81 7.45 -8.25 25.06
N ARG A 82 8.78 -8.24 25.22
CA ARG A 82 9.68 -7.26 24.59
C ARG A 82 9.77 -7.47 23.08
N ASP A 83 9.73 -8.73 22.64
CA ASP A 83 9.72 -9.10 21.24
C ASP A 83 8.36 -8.79 20.60
N MET A 84 7.26 -8.87 21.37
CA MET A 84 5.94 -8.45 20.88
C MET A 84 5.89 -6.98 20.48
N ARG A 85 6.42 -6.08 21.33
CA ARG A 85 6.46 -4.63 21.04
C ARG A 85 7.34 -4.32 19.83
N ARG A 86 8.50 -4.96 19.74
CA ARG A 86 9.40 -4.83 18.57
C ARG A 86 8.75 -5.38 17.32
N GLY A 87 8.05 -6.51 17.42
CA GLY A 87 7.28 -7.10 16.34
C GLY A 87 6.23 -6.12 15.80
N MET A 88 5.49 -5.45 16.67
CA MET A 88 4.52 -4.43 16.25
C MET A 88 5.18 -3.26 15.51
N ILE A 89 6.35 -2.78 15.95
CA ILE A 89 7.10 -1.74 15.24
C ILE A 89 7.52 -2.24 13.85
N TRP A 90 7.99 -3.48 13.73
CA TRP A 90 8.36 -4.04 12.42
C TRP A 90 7.15 -4.19 11.50
N VAL A 91 6.02 -4.64 12.04
CA VAL A 91 4.76 -4.75 11.29
C VAL A 91 4.30 -3.37 10.83
N SER A 92 4.26 -2.37 11.71
CA SER A 92 3.80 -1.03 11.36
C SER A 92 4.70 -0.36 10.32
N LEU A 93 6.02 -0.59 10.36
CA LEU A 93 6.95 -0.10 9.35
C LEU A 93 6.89 -0.86 8.02
N ALA A 94 6.36 -2.09 8.00
CA ALA A 94 6.35 -2.92 6.80
C ALA A 94 5.48 -2.32 5.68
N GLY A 95 4.31 -1.78 6.01
CA GLY A 95 3.45 -1.07 5.05
C GLY A 95 4.13 0.13 4.42
N PRO A 96 4.50 1.18 5.19
CA PRO A 96 5.18 2.36 4.68
C PRO A 96 6.50 2.02 3.97
N GLY A 97 7.28 1.09 4.52
CA GLY A 97 8.53 0.63 3.92
C GLY A 97 8.32 -0.01 2.54
N SER A 98 7.28 -0.83 2.39
CA SER A 98 6.94 -1.44 1.09
C SER A 98 6.55 -0.40 0.05
N ASN A 99 5.83 0.65 0.45
CA ASN A 99 5.45 1.74 -0.44
C ASN A 99 6.67 2.55 -0.89
N VAL A 100 7.62 2.85 0.00
CA VAL A 100 8.89 3.52 -0.37
C VAL A 100 9.66 2.68 -1.39
N ILE A 101 9.77 1.36 -1.15
CA ILE A 101 10.41 0.43 -2.09
C ILE A 101 9.68 0.43 -3.44
N PHE A 102 8.35 0.37 -3.42
CA PHE A 102 7.56 0.33 -4.65
C PHE A 102 7.66 1.65 -5.44
N ALA A 103 7.64 2.79 -4.76
CA ALA A 103 7.91 4.10 -5.36
C ALA A 103 9.30 4.14 -6.02
N ALA A 104 10.33 3.61 -5.37
CA ALA A 104 11.68 3.55 -5.93
C ALA A 104 11.71 2.68 -7.20
N VAL A 105 11.06 1.51 -7.19
CA VAL A 105 10.96 0.62 -8.36
C VAL A 105 10.25 1.32 -9.52
N LEU A 106 9.11 1.98 -9.27
CA LEU A 106 8.36 2.73 -10.29
C LEU A 106 9.18 3.92 -10.84
N GLY A 107 9.90 4.62 -9.97
CA GLY A 107 10.77 5.74 -10.35
C GLY A 107 11.95 5.30 -11.21
N LEU A 108 12.58 4.17 -10.89
CA LEU A 108 13.65 3.57 -11.71
C LEU A 108 13.12 3.13 -13.07
N LEU A 109 11.94 2.48 -13.11
CA LEU A 109 11.29 2.10 -14.35
C LEU A 109 10.97 3.32 -15.22
N LEU A 110 10.45 4.39 -14.62
CA LEU A 110 10.17 5.66 -15.30
C LEU A 110 11.44 6.25 -15.94
N GLN A 111 12.55 6.32 -15.18
CA GLN A 111 13.82 6.82 -15.70
C GLN A 111 14.34 5.98 -16.86
N LEU A 112 14.28 4.65 -16.75
CA LEU A 112 14.71 3.74 -17.81
C LEU A 112 13.90 3.92 -19.11
N LEU A 113 12.58 4.04 -19.00
CA LEU A 113 11.70 4.22 -20.15
C LEU A 113 11.90 5.57 -20.84
N LEU A 114 12.20 6.63 -20.07
CA LEU A 114 12.56 7.94 -20.64
C LEU A 114 13.93 7.90 -21.30
N ALA A 115 14.94 7.27 -20.67
CA ALA A 115 16.30 7.18 -21.21
C ALA A 115 16.35 6.40 -22.53
N THR A 116 15.49 5.41 -22.71
CA THR A 116 15.35 4.62 -23.93
C THR A 116 14.43 5.26 -24.97
N SER A 117 13.86 6.44 -24.69
CA SER A 117 12.82 7.09 -25.50
C SER A 117 11.59 6.20 -25.78
N ALA A 118 11.38 5.15 -24.98
CA ALA A 118 10.23 4.26 -25.08
C ALA A 118 8.91 4.97 -24.71
N ILE A 119 9.00 5.99 -23.84
CA ILE A 119 7.92 6.90 -23.50
C ILE A 119 8.40 8.35 -23.54
N ASN A 120 7.47 9.29 -23.56
CA ASN A 120 7.72 10.73 -23.45
C ASN A 120 6.78 11.36 -22.40
N TYR A 121 6.97 12.65 -22.12
CA TYR A 121 6.21 13.37 -21.10
C TYR A 121 4.70 13.50 -21.39
N SER A 122 4.27 13.32 -22.64
CA SER A 122 2.85 13.33 -23.01
C SER A 122 2.20 11.95 -22.99
N ASN A 123 2.98 10.88 -22.76
CA ASN A 123 2.48 9.51 -22.73
C ASN A 123 1.64 9.24 -21.47
N THR A 124 0.54 8.51 -21.63
CA THR A 124 -0.30 8.07 -20.51
C THR A 124 0.47 7.23 -19.48
N VAL A 125 1.41 6.39 -19.93
CA VAL A 125 2.27 5.58 -19.06
C VAL A 125 3.16 6.47 -18.18
N TYR A 126 3.67 7.58 -18.72
CA TYR A 126 4.45 8.55 -17.94
C TYR A 126 3.62 9.11 -16.76
N LEU A 127 2.36 9.48 -17.05
CA LEU A 127 1.44 9.98 -16.03
C LEU A 127 1.11 8.91 -14.98
N MET A 128 0.84 7.67 -15.40
CA MET A 128 0.53 6.56 -14.50
C MET A 128 1.70 6.24 -13.56
N LEU A 129 2.93 6.16 -14.09
CA LEU A 129 4.13 5.88 -13.29
C LEU A 129 4.42 7.01 -12.31
N THR A 130 4.38 8.26 -12.78
CA THR A 130 4.63 9.44 -11.94
C THR A 130 3.61 9.53 -10.80
N PHE A 131 2.33 9.31 -11.11
CA PHE A 131 1.28 9.28 -10.10
C PHE A 131 1.42 8.08 -9.15
N GLY A 132 1.80 6.91 -9.66
CA GLY A 132 2.08 5.73 -8.84
C GLY A 132 3.20 5.97 -7.82
N VAL A 133 4.29 6.62 -8.24
CA VAL A 133 5.36 7.07 -7.34
C VAL A 133 4.80 8.02 -6.28
N PHE A 134 4.06 9.03 -6.70
CA PHE A 134 3.49 10.03 -5.79
C PHE A 134 2.57 9.40 -4.73
N ILE A 135 1.64 8.53 -5.12
CA ILE A 135 0.71 7.87 -4.20
C ILE A 135 1.44 6.95 -3.22
N ASN A 136 2.42 6.17 -3.68
CA ASN A 136 3.19 5.31 -2.80
C ASN A 136 3.94 6.13 -1.73
N LEU A 137 4.61 7.21 -2.15
CA LEU A 137 5.29 8.10 -1.20
C LEU A 137 4.32 8.81 -0.25
N MET A 138 3.19 9.30 -0.75
CA MET A 138 2.15 9.90 0.10
C MET A 138 1.65 8.90 1.13
N LEU A 139 1.23 7.70 0.72
CA LEU A 139 0.79 6.65 1.65
C LEU A 139 1.87 6.27 2.66
N ALA A 140 3.13 6.22 2.25
CA ALA A 140 4.23 5.94 3.17
C ALA A 140 4.38 7.05 4.23
N PHE A 141 4.47 8.31 3.81
CA PHE A 141 4.69 9.42 4.75
C PHE A 141 3.48 9.67 5.65
N PHE A 142 2.26 9.58 5.12
CA PHE A 142 1.05 9.72 5.94
C PHE A 142 0.98 8.62 7.00
N ASN A 143 1.24 7.36 6.65
CA ASN A 143 1.19 6.28 7.62
C ASN A 143 2.34 6.30 8.65
N LEU A 144 3.38 7.13 8.48
CA LEU A 144 4.42 7.33 9.49
C LEU A 144 4.08 8.45 10.50
N LEU A 145 2.95 9.14 10.36
CA LEU A 145 2.53 10.15 11.33
C LEU A 145 2.00 9.47 12.60
N PRO A 146 2.39 9.95 13.81
CA PRO A 146 1.99 9.34 15.08
C PRO A 146 0.57 9.75 15.50
N ILE A 147 -0.41 9.44 14.65
CA ILE A 147 -1.82 9.81 14.82
C ILE A 147 -2.68 8.58 14.51
N PRO A 148 -3.34 7.96 15.50
CA PRO A 148 -4.30 6.90 15.23
C PRO A 148 -5.38 7.36 14.24
N PRO A 149 -5.77 6.56 13.23
CA PRO A 149 -5.49 5.13 13.04
C PRO A 149 -4.27 4.80 12.14
N LEU A 150 -3.36 5.74 11.89
CA LEU A 150 -2.17 5.55 11.05
C LEU A 150 -1.16 4.60 11.71
N ASP A 151 -0.23 4.05 10.93
CA ASP A 151 0.73 3.04 11.42
C ASP A 151 1.78 3.57 12.43
N GLY A 152 2.07 4.87 12.39
CA GLY A 152 3.15 5.56 13.11
C GLY A 152 2.90 5.88 14.57
#